data_AF-A0AAV7D2R9-F1
#
_entry.id   AF-A0AAV7D2R9-F1
#
_cell.length_a   1.000
_cell.length_b   1.000
_cell.length_c   1.000
_cell.angle_alpha   90.00
_cell.angle_beta   90.00
_cell.angle_gamma   90.00
#
_symmetry.space_group_name_H-M   'P 1'
#
loop_
_entity.id
_entity.type
_entity.pdbx_description
1 polymer ?
#
loop_
_entity_poly.entity_id
_entity_poly.type
_entity_poly.pdbx_seq_one_letter_code
_entity_poly.pdbx_strand_id
1 'polypeptide(L)'
;MLGAMYGRDLTFTSGAGRLCIPCSPSITPIHCPCTGTPAVSTPLPLPRGWCRLYGLSSSTGTGQGSHCSGLLAAPLEFTMFQIKKICCIGAGYVGGPTCSVIAQMCPDIKVTVVDVNEARINAWNSDTLPIYEPGLKEVVESCRGRNLFYSTDIDKAIQEADLVFISVNTPTKTFGMGKGRAADLKYIEACARRIVQNSNGYKIVTEKSTVPVRAAESIRRIFDANTKPELNLQVLSNPEFLAEGTAIKDLKNPDRVLIGGDETPEGQKAVRALCAVYEHWVPTEKIITTNTWSSELSKLAANAFLAQRISSINSISALCEATGADVEEVARAIGMDQRIGNKFLKASVGFGGSCFQKDVLNLVYLCEVLNLHEVARYWQQVIDMNDYQRRRFTSRIIDCLFNTVTDKKIAVLGFAFKKDTGDTRESSSIYISKYLMDEGAKLHIFDPKVPREQIIMDLSQPGVSPDERVEKLVHISTDPYEACDGAHAIVICTEWDMFKELDFHRIHSKMLKPAFIFDGRRVLDDLHGELQNIGFQVETIGKKVATKRIPFTADMPKINIGDVPHKKARV
;
A
#
# COMPACT_ATOMS: atom_id res chain seq x y z
N MET A 1 -52.32 -31.84 10.83
CA MET A 1 -51.76 -33.17 10.47
C MET A 1 -50.25 -33.03 10.57
N LEU A 2 -49.60 -33.58 11.60
CA LEU A 2 -49.02 -34.95 11.65
C LEU A 2 -47.87 -35.12 10.62
N GLY A 3 -46.63 -35.47 10.97
CA GLY A 3 -45.90 -35.70 12.24
C GLY A 3 -44.37 -35.70 11.95
N ALA A 4 -43.46 -35.31 12.85
CA ALA A 4 -42.89 -36.05 14.01
C ALA A 4 -41.63 -36.90 13.68
N MET A 5 -40.72 -37.06 14.68
CA MET A 5 -39.45 -37.84 14.72
C MET A 5 -38.15 -37.14 14.25
N TYR A 6 -36.97 -37.23 14.92
CA TYR A 6 -36.62 -37.75 16.27
C TYR A 6 -35.23 -37.24 16.78
N GLY A 7 -35.07 -37.06 18.10
CA GLY A 7 -33.82 -37.27 18.85
C GLY A 7 -32.89 -36.07 19.10
N ARG A 8 -32.10 -36.01 20.19
CA ARG A 8 -32.04 -36.81 21.43
C ARG A 8 -31.35 -35.97 22.52
N ASP A 9 -31.92 -35.91 23.73
CA ASP A 9 -31.20 -35.48 24.94
C ASP A 9 -30.42 -36.64 25.57
N LEU A 10 -29.32 -36.35 26.27
CA LEU A 10 -28.82 -37.15 27.40
C LEU A 10 -27.80 -36.35 28.25
N THR A 11 -28.19 -36.07 29.49
CA THR A 11 -27.34 -35.52 30.57
C THR A 11 -26.48 -36.59 31.24
N PHE A 12 -25.30 -36.24 31.79
CA PHE A 12 -24.76 -36.89 33.00
C PHE A 12 -23.77 -35.99 33.78
N THR A 13 -23.55 -36.34 35.05
CA THR A 13 -23.02 -35.48 36.13
C THR A 13 -21.67 -35.92 36.71
N SER A 14 -20.90 -34.95 37.22
CA SER A 14 -19.90 -34.98 38.33
C SER A 14 -19.28 -36.31 38.82
N GLY A 15 -17.94 -36.34 38.95
CA GLY A 15 -17.21 -37.32 39.78
C GLY A 15 -15.69 -37.03 39.89
N ALA A 16 -15.15 -36.94 41.11
CA ALA A 16 -13.80 -36.47 41.42
C ALA A 16 -12.65 -37.48 41.15
N GLY A 17 -11.42 -36.97 40.96
CA GLY A 17 -10.18 -37.79 40.92
C GLY A 17 -8.89 -37.00 41.20
N ARG A 18 -8.02 -37.55 42.07
CA ARG A 18 -6.70 -37.03 42.52
C ARG A 18 -5.60 -38.05 42.15
N LEU A 19 -4.29 -37.76 42.04
CA LEU A 19 -3.46 -36.55 42.24
C LEU A 19 -2.30 -36.61 41.20
N CYS A 20 -1.48 -35.58 40.93
CA CYS A 20 -0.18 -35.32 41.60
C CYS A 20 0.59 -34.19 40.86
N ILE A 21 1.36 -33.40 41.60
CA ILE A 21 2.31 -32.37 41.12
C ILE A 21 3.67 -32.65 41.80
N PRO A 22 4.82 -32.45 41.12
CA PRO A 22 6.10 -32.22 41.79
C PRO A 22 6.50 -30.73 41.73
N CYS A 23 6.88 -30.17 42.87
CA CYS A 23 7.35 -28.78 43.01
C CYS A 23 8.86 -28.62 42.76
N SER A 24 9.26 -27.37 42.50
CA SER A 24 10.62 -26.79 42.55
C SER A 24 11.22 -26.82 43.98
N PRO A 25 12.49 -26.39 44.29
CA PRO A 25 13.15 -25.11 43.90
C PRO A 25 14.68 -25.19 43.60
N SER A 26 15.36 -24.14 43.08
CA SER A 26 16.04 -23.06 43.84
C SER A 26 16.80 -22.14 42.84
N ILE A 27 16.70 -20.80 42.87
CA ILE A 27 17.44 -19.77 43.65
C ILE A 27 18.92 -19.55 43.23
N THR A 28 19.21 -18.34 42.73
CA THR A 28 20.50 -17.70 42.35
C THR A 28 21.11 -16.86 43.51
N PRO A 29 22.23 -16.09 43.39
CA PRO A 29 23.31 -15.96 42.37
C PRO A 29 24.76 -16.07 42.98
N ILE A 30 25.85 -15.69 42.26
CA ILE A 30 26.95 -14.76 42.70
C ILE A 30 28.27 -14.84 41.83
N HIS A 31 28.89 -13.67 41.62
CA HIS A 31 30.28 -13.31 41.20
C HIS A 31 30.87 -13.55 39.77
N CYS A 32 31.31 -12.42 39.18
CA CYS A 32 32.45 -12.22 38.27
C CYS A 32 33.74 -11.99 39.13
N PRO A 33 35.01 -12.11 38.64
CA PRO A 33 35.57 -11.21 37.62
C PRO A 33 36.62 -11.79 36.63
N CYS A 34 36.97 -10.96 35.61
CA CYS A 34 38.25 -10.76 34.87
C CYS A 34 39.33 -11.88 34.86
N THR A 35 40.01 -12.22 33.75
CA THR A 35 40.93 -11.40 32.91
C THR A 35 41.44 -12.21 31.70
N GLY A 36 41.98 -11.56 30.65
CA GLY A 36 43.05 -12.16 29.80
C GLY A 36 42.80 -12.31 28.29
N THR A 37 43.26 -11.32 27.52
CA THR A 37 43.61 -11.42 26.08
C THR A 37 45.09 -11.82 25.91
N PRO A 38 45.59 -12.10 24.70
CA PRO A 38 45.14 -13.06 23.68
C PRO A 38 46.28 -14.03 23.27
N ALA A 39 45.98 -15.10 22.51
CA ALA A 39 47.01 -15.97 21.92
C ALA A 39 46.67 -16.36 20.46
N VAL A 40 47.70 -16.54 19.63
CA VAL A 40 47.64 -16.57 18.16
C VAL A 40 47.97 -17.96 17.61
N SER A 41 47.33 -18.33 16.48
CA SER A 41 47.62 -19.50 15.60
C SER A 41 47.38 -20.89 16.24
N THR A 42 46.86 -21.91 15.56
CA THR A 42 46.98 -22.35 14.15
C THR A 42 45.69 -23.05 13.63
N PRO A 43 45.49 -23.24 12.32
CA PRO A 43 44.28 -23.87 11.76
C PRO A 43 44.30 -25.41 11.80
N LEU A 44 43.14 -26.01 12.09
CA LEU A 44 42.87 -27.46 11.99
C LEU A 44 42.56 -27.90 10.54
N PRO A 45 42.94 -29.11 10.11
CA PRO A 45 42.66 -29.61 8.78
C PRO A 45 41.24 -30.17 8.64
N LEU A 46 40.55 -29.86 7.54
CA LEU A 46 39.28 -30.48 7.16
C LEU A 46 39.50 -31.81 6.41
N PRO A 47 38.73 -32.88 6.69
CA PRO A 47 38.86 -34.16 5.97
C PRO A 47 38.29 -34.07 4.54
N ARG A 48 38.93 -34.78 3.60
CA ARG A 48 38.43 -34.97 2.23
C ARG A 48 37.52 -36.19 2.11
N GLY A 49 36.47 -36.06 1.31
CA GLY A 49 35.64 -37.15 0.78
C GLY A 49 34.17 -36.74 0.68
N TRP A 50 33.36 -37.21 -0.27
CA TRP A 50 33.56 -38.23 -1.31
C TRP A 50 32.99 -37.72 -2.66
N CYS A 51 33.68 -38.01 -3.77
CA CYS A 51 33.12 -37.89 -5.12
C CYS A 51 33.49 -39.14 -5.93
N ARG A 52 32.51 -40.01 -6.23
CA ARG A 52 32.63 -41.07 -7.25
C ARG A 52 31.25 -41.58 -7.67
N LEU A 53 31.05 -41.60 -8.99
CA LEU A 53 30.01 -42.22 -9.85
C LEU A 53 29.94 -41.25 -11.05
N TYR A 54 30.34 -41.56 -12.27
CA TYR A 54 30.61 -42.81 -12.99
C TYR A 54 31.99 -42.68 -13.70
N GLY A 55 32.70 -43.71 -14.18
CA GLY A 55 32.29 -45.08 -14.45
C GLY A 55 32.48 -45.45 -15.93
N LEU A 56 33.68 -45.28 -16.49
CA LEU A 56 34.07 -45.80 -17.81
C LEU A 56 35.53 -46.28 -17.78
N SER A 57 35.82 -47.35 -18.53
CA SER A 57 37.02 -48.17 -18.43
C SER A 57 38.19 -47.70 -19.31
N SER A 58 39.41 -47.83 -18.79
CA SER A 58 40.65 -47.67 -19.55
C SER A 58 41.14 -49.00 -20.11
N SER A 59 41.28 -49.10 -21.44
CA SER A 59 42.12 -50.12 -22.09
C SER A 59 43.31 -49.45 -22.75
N THR A 60 44.52 -49.90 -22.39
CA THR A 60 45.79 -49.36 -22.89
C THR A 60 46.13 -49.93 -24.26
N GLY A 61 46.45 -49.07 -25.22
CA GLY A 61 46.98 -49.47 -26.52
C GLY A 61 47.93 -48.39 -27.06
N THR A 62 49.22 -48.71 -27.14
CA THR A 62 50.26 -47.83 -27.71
C THR A 62 50.21 -47.89 -29.24
N GLY A 63 50.05 -46.74 -29.90
CA GLY A 63 50.01 -46.63 -31.36
C GLY A 63 50.52 -45.26 -31.83
N GLN A 64 51.12 -45.24 -33.02
CA GLN A 64 51.89 -44.09 -33.55
C GLN A 64 51.02 -42.96 -34.12
N GLY A 65 51.70 -41.82 -34.33
CA GLY A 65 51.19 -40.52 -34.76
C GLY A 65 50.10 -40.45 -35.82
N SER A 66 49.21 -39.47 -35.61
CA SER A 66 48.57 -38.72 -36.69
C SER A 66 48.27 -37.29 -36.21
N HIS A 67 48.53 -36.29 -37.06
CA HIS A 67 48.09 -34.92 -36.80
C HIS A 67 46.57 -34.83 -37.03
N CYS A 68 45.77 -34.80 -35.96
CA CYS A 68 44.41 -34.32 -36.02
C CYS A 68 44.38 -32.82 -35.71
N SER A 69 44.19 -32.00 -36.74
CA SER A 69 43.86 -30.58 -36.61
C SER A 69 42.54 -30.44 -35.86
N GLY A 70 42.60 -30.02 -34.59
CA GLY A 70 41.40 -29.70 -33.83
C GLY A 70 40.69 -28.51 -34.44
N LEU A 71 39.47 -28.71 -34.96
CA LEU A 71 38.53 -27.61 -35.09
C LEU A 71 38.23 -27.11 -33.67
N LEU A 72 38.82 -25.97 -33.32
CA LEU A 72 38.30 -25.15 -32.24
C LEU A 72 36.87 -24.76 -32.63
N ALA A 73 35.89 -25.35 -31.95
CA ALA A 73 34.52 -24.88 -32.03
C ALA A 73 34.53 -23.41 -31.61
N ALA A 74 34.13 -22.52 -32.52
CA ALA A 74 33.99 -21.11 -32.20
C ALA A 74 33.02 -20.97 -31.01
N PRO A 75 33.26 -20.03 -30.08
CA PRO A 75 32.27 -19.73 -29.05
C PRO A 75 30.95 -19.38 -29.74
N LEU A 76 29.87 -20.06 -29.34
CA LEU A 76 28.53 -19.59 -29.66
C LEU A 76 28.32 -18.26 -28.91
N GLU A 77 28.63 -17.15 -29.58
CA GLU A 77 28.24 -15.82 -29.15
C GLU A 77 26.70 -15.78 -29.11
N PHE A 78 26.15 -16.06 -27.94
CA PHE A 78 24.76 -15.76 -27.62
C PHE A 78 24.60 -14.25 -27.69
N THR A 79 24.21 -13.77 -28.87
CA THR A 79 23.78 -12.40 -29.10
C THR A 79 22.55 -12.13 -28.23
N MET A 80 22.77 -11.52 -27.06
CA MET A 80 21.70 -11.20 -26.13
C MET A 80 20.71 -10.25 -26.80
N PHE A 81 19.42 -10.58 -26.68
CA PHE A 81 18.34 -9.72 -27.15
C PHE A 81 18.40 -8.39 -26.40
N GLN A 82 18.61 -7.29 -27.14
CA GLN A 82 18.63 -5.94 -26.58
C GLN A 82 17.31 -5.24 -26.86
N ILE A 83 16.65 -4.78 -25.80
CA ILE A 83 15.47 -3.92 -25.90
C ILE A 83 15.93 -2.52 -26.33
N LYS A 84 15.42 -2.02 -27.46
CA LYS A 84 15.67 -0.65 -27.97
C LYS A 84 14.39 0.18 -28.05
N LYS A 85 13.21 -0.45 -28.03
CA LYS A 85 11.91 0.21 -28.06
C LYS A 85 10.99 -0.34 -26.97
N ILE A 86 10.52 0.54 -26.10
CA ILE A 86 9.59 0.24 -25.01
C ILE A 86 8.26 0.95 -25.31
N CYS A 87 7.17 0.20 -25.28
CA CYS A 87 5.81 0.72 -25.17
C CYS A 87 5.31 0.54 -23.73
N CYS A 88 4.56 1.49 -23.19
CA CYS A 88 3.87 1.34 -21.91
C CYS A 88 2.40 1.74 -22.03
N ILE A 89 1.50 0.77 -21.85
CA ILE A 89 0.06 1.00 -21.90
C ILE A 89 -0.42 1.41 -20.50
N GLY A 90 -0.77 2.69 -20.34
CA GLY A 90 -1.25 3.32 -19.11
C GLY A 90 -0.35 4.47 -18.68
N ALA A 91 -0.81 5.72 -18.87
CA ALA A 91 -0.06 6.93 -18.52
C ALA A 91 -0.37 7.45 -17.09
N GLY A 92 -0.63 6.54 -16.15
CA GLY A 92 -0.94 6.87 -14.75
C GLY A 92 0.30 7.07 -13.86
N TYR A 93 0.06 7.09 -12.54
CA TYR A 93 1.07 7.22 -11.48
C TYR A 93 2.20 6.18 -11.53
N VAL A 94 1.98 4.99 -12.11
CA VAL A 94 3.01 3.97 -12.28
C VAL A 94 3.72 4.13 -13.63
N GLY A 95 2.99 3.98 -14.74
CA GLY A 95 3.56 3.95 -16.08
C GLY A 95 4.30 5.23 -16.47
N GLY A 96 3.74 6.41 -16.16
CA GLY A 96 4.33 7.70 -16.48
C GLY A 96 5.70 7.91 -15.82
N PRO A 97 5.80 7.98 -14.48
CA PRO A 97 7.07 8.12 -13.78
C PRO A 97 8.09 7.02 -14.09
N THR A 98 7.65 5.75 -14.13
CA THR A 98 8.55 4.62 -14.45
C THR A 98 9.20 4.80 -15.82
N CYS A 99 8.42 5.11 -16.85
CA CYS A 99 8.93 5.29 -18.21
C CYS A 99 9.77 6.56 -18.36
N SER A 100 9.46 7.61 -17.59
CA SER A 100 10.23 8.85 -17.58
C SER A 100 11.64 8.61 -17.02
N VAL A 101 11.77 7.82 -15.95
CA VAL A 101 13.07 7.43 -15.38
C VAL A 101 13.82 6.47 -16.30
N ILE A 102 13.15 5.48 -16.90
CA ILE A 102 13.79 4.60 -17.90
C ILE A 102 14.37 5.42 -19.07
N ALA A 103 13.60 6.36 -19.62
CA ALA A 103 14.08 7.21 -20.70
C ALA A 103 15.27 8.11 -20.27
N GLN A 104 15.27 8.59 -19.02
CA GLN A 104 16.39 9.38 -18.50
C GLN A 104 17.67 8.55 -18.31
N MET A 105 17.55 7.29 -17.89
CA MET A 105 18.69 6.42 -17.59
C MET A 105 19.17 5.60 -18.80
N CYS A 106 18.34 5.42 -19.82
CA CYS A 106 18.65 4.68 -21.05
C CYS A 106 18.45 5.57 -22.31
N PRO A 107 19.38 6.50 -22.61
CA PRO A 107 19.24 7.44 -23.74
C PRO A 107 19.14 6.77 -25.12
N ASP A 108 19.60 5.53 -25.27
CA ASP A 108 19.56 4.73 -26.50
C ASP A 108 18.26 3.91 -26.65
N ILE A 109 17.37 3.92 -25.65
CA ILE A 109 16.06 3.27 -25.69
C ILE A 109 14.97 4.31 -25.97
N LYS A 110 14.18 4.07 -27.03
CA LYS A 110 12.95 4.83 -27.31
C LYS A 110 11.82 4.34 -26.40
N VAL A 111 11.29 5.21 -25.55
CA VAL A 111 10.20 4.90 -24.62
C VAL A 111 8.94 5.67 -25.04
N THR A 112 7.86 4.96 -25.34
CA THR A 112 6.57 5.52 -25.74
C THR A 112 5.49 5.11 -24.75
N VAL A 113 4.96 6.08 -23.99
CA VAL A 113 3.84 5.89 -23.07
C VAL A 113 2.54 6.18 -23.81
N VAL A 114 1.56 5.28 -23.70
CA VAL A 114 0.28 5.39 -24.40
C VAL A 114 -0.91 5.20 -23.47
N ASP A 115 -1.98 5.93 -23.71
CA ASP A 115 -3.23 5.87 -22.93
C ASP A 115 -4.42 6.16 -23.86
N VAL A 116 -5.59 5.64 -23.51
CA VAL A 116 -6.85 5.94 -24.22
C VAL A 116 -7.40 7.32 -23.84
N ASN A 117 -6.95 7.87 -22.71
CA ASN A 117 -7.33 9.20 -22.26
C ASN A 117 -6.46 10.27 -22.95
N GLU A 118 -6.99 10.85 -24.03
CA GLU A 118 -6.34 11.91 -24.80
C GLU A 118 -6.02 13.16 -23.95
N ALA A 119 -6.93 13.59 -23.07
CA ALA A 119 -6.70 14.75 -22.20
C ALA A 119 -5.49 14.53 -21.26
N ARG A 120 -5.31 13.30 -20.75
CA ARG A 120 -4.14 12.91 -19.95
C ARG A 120 -2.86 12.90 -20.77
N ILE A 121 -2.88 12.39 -22.00
CA ILE A 121 -1.72 12.42 -22.91
C ILE A 121 -1.35 13.87 -23.27
N ASN A 122 -2.34 14.73 -23.53
CA ASN A 122 -2.12 16.15 -23.80
C ASN A 122 -1.50 16.85 -22.59
N ALA A 123 -1.95 16.55 -21.36
CA ALA A 123 -1.32 17.06 -20.14
C ALA A 123 0.14 16.60 -19.99
N TRP A 124 0.46 15.32 -20.25
CA TRP A 124 1.85 14.82 -20.26
C TRP A 124 2.74 15.48 -21.34
N ASN A 125 2.14 15.98 -22.42
CA ASN A 125 2.82 16.75 -23.46
C ASN A 125 2.85 18.27 -23.19
N SER A 126 2.26 18.75 -22.08
CA SER A 126 2.20 20.17 -21.69
C SER A 126 3.20 20.53 -20.59
N ASP A 127 3.26 21.81 -20.21
CA ASP A 127 4.10 22.28 -19.09
C ASP A 127 3.48 22.01 -17.70
N THR A 128 2.24 21.50 -17.66
CA THR A 128 1.51 21.11 -16.45
C THR A 128 1.16 19.63 -16.51
N LEU A 129 1.98 18.80 -15.88
CA LEU A 129 1.79 17.35 -15.87
C LEU A 129 0.49 16.94 -15.15
N PRO A 130 -0.16 15.83 -15.55
CA PRO A 130 -1.44 15.41 -14.97
C PRO A 130 -1.33 14.81 -13.56
N ILE A 131 -0.11 14.64 -13.04
CA ILE A 131 0.18 14.21 -11.67
C ILE A 131 1.28 15.08 -11.08
N TYR A 132 1.20 15.34 -9.77
CA TYR A 132 2.24 16.03 -9.01
C TYR A 132 3.13 15.01 -8.30
N GLU A 133 4.42 15.04 -8.58
CA GLU A 133 5.46 14.25 -7.90
C GLU A 133 6.74 15.09 -7.81
N PRO A 134 7.41 15.18 -6.64
CA PRO A 134 8.66 15.91 -6.50
C PRO A 134 9.75 15.40 -7.46
N GLY A 135 10.27 16.30 -8.31
CA GLY A 135 11.31 15.99 -9.29
C GLY A 135 10.83 15.36 -10.59
N LEU A 136 9.52 15.12 -10.79
CA LEU A 136 9.00 14.46 -11.99
C LEU A 136 9.06 15.38 -13.22
N LYS A 137 8.75 16.67 -13.06
CA LYS A 137 8.69 17.62 -14.16
C LYS A 137 10.05 17.74 -14.85
N GLU A 138 11.10 17.87 -14.06
CA GLU A 138 12.49 17.98 -14.48
C GLU A 138 12.97 16.71 -15.20
N VAL A 139 12.52 15.53 -14.75
CA VAL A 139 12.81 14.25 -15.43
C VAL A 139 12.13 14.20 -16.80
N VAL A 140 10.83 14.50 -16.87
CA VAL A 140 10.07 14.49 -18.13
C VAL A 140 10.65 15.48 -19.14
N GLU A 141 10.88 16.73 -18.74
CA GLU A 141 11.41 17.79 -19.62
C GLU A 141 12.79 17.45 -20.18
N SER A 142 13.64 16.73 -19.43
CA SER A 142 14.98 16.33 -19.89
C SER A 142 14.98 15.30 -21.05
N CYS A 143 13.87 14.56 -21.23
CA CYS A 143 13.76 13.41 -22.13
C CYS A 143 12.64 13.53 -23.19
N ARG A 144 11.58 14.30 -22.91
CA ARG A 144 10.38 14.41 -23.74
C ARG A 144 10.74 14.95 -25.12
N GLY A 145 10.30 14.26 -26.18
CA GLY A 145 10.61 14.59 -27.57
C GLY A 145 12.02 14.16 -28.03
N ARG A 146 12.87 13.62 -27.14
CA ARG A 146 14.19 13.07 -27.48
C ARG A 146 14.12 11.56 -27.61
N ASN A 147 13.86 10.88 -26.50
CA ASN A 147 13.63 9.44 -26.43
C ASN A 147 12.37 9.06 -25.62
N LEU A 148 11.76 10.00 -24.88
CA LEU A 148 10.46 9.83 -24.22
C LEU A 148 9.33 10.47 -25.04
N PHE A 149 8.26 9.72 -25.27
CA PHE A 149 7.10 10.17 -26.05
C PHE A 149 5.78 9.78 -25.37
N TYR A 150 4.76 10.63 -25.48
CA TYR A 150 3.39 10.34 -25.02
C TYR A 150 2.43 10.40 -26.22
N SER A 151 1.63 9.36 -26.43
CA SER A 151 0.76 9.23 -27.62
C SER A 151 -0.57 8.54 -27.31
N THR A 152 -1.59 8.79 -28.13
CA THR A 152 -2.85 8.03 -28.14
C THR A 152 -2.82 6.86 -29.16
N ASP A 153 -1.81 6.80 -30.03
CA ASP A 153 -1.60 5.74 -31.01
C ASP A 153 -0.98 4.49 -30.35
N ILE A 154 -1.85 3.76 -29.62
CA ILE A 154 -1.51 2.54 -28.88
C ILE A 154 -1.08 1.42 -29.83
N ASP A 155 -1.74 1.27 -30.97
CA ASP A 155 -1.52 0.14 -31.88
C ASP A 155 -0.16 0.21 -32.55
N LYS A 156 0.25 1.39 -33.04
CA LYS A 156 1.60 1.60 -33.58
C LYS A 156 2.69 1.43 -32.53
N ALA A 157 2.46 1.92 -31.31
CA ALA A 157 3.43 1.77 -30.22
C ALA A 157 3.65 0.29 -29.86
N ILE A 158 2.59 -0.53 -29.85
CA ILE A 158 2.69 -1.99 -29.69
C ILE A 158 3.45 -2.62 -30.86
N GLN A 159 3.11 -2.27 -32.11
CA GLN A 159 3.75 -2.82 -33.31
C GLN A 159 5.26 -2.57 -33.32
N GLU A 160 5.70 -1.35 -32.98
CA GLU A 160 7.11 -0.95 -32.97
C GLU A 160 7.94 -1.55 -31.82
N ALA A 161 7.34 -1.92 -30.68
CA ALA A 161 8.07 -2.19 -29.45
C ALA A 161 8.71 -3.59 -29.33
N ASP A 162 9.86 -3.66 -28.67
CA ASP A 162 10.52 -4.91 -28.24
C ASP A 162 9.95 -5.39 -26.89
N LEU A 163 9.64 -4.42 -26.01
CA LEU A 163 9.06 -4.60 -24.69
C LEU A 163 7.76 -3.79 -24.56
N VAL A 164 6.67 -4.43 -24.12
CA VAL A 164 5.39 -3.77 -23.83
C VAL A 164 5.07 -3.90 -22.34
N PHE A 165 5.13 -2.79 -21.61
CA PHE A 165 4.59 -2.73 -20.25
C PHE A 165 3.06 -2.60 -20.27
N ILE A 166 2.40 -3.32 -19.37
CA ILE A 166 0.98 -3.13 -19.03
C ILE A 166 0.92 -2.47 -17.65
N SER A 167 0.42 -1.24 -17.60
CA SER A 167 0.35 -0.40 -16.39
C SER A 167 -1.04 0.24 -16.25
N VAL A 168 -2.07 -0.58 -16.41
CA VAL A 168 -3.48 -0.16 -16.31
C VAL A 168 -4.05 -0.45 -14.93
N ASN A 169 -5.12 0.27 -14.57
CA ASN A 169 -5.82 0.05 -13.31
C ASN A 169 -6.48 -1.33 -13.28
N THR A 170 -6.53 -1.92 -12.09
CA THR A 170 -7.22 -3.19 -11.79
C THR A 170 -8.22 -2.93 -10.67
N PRO A 171 -9.33 -2.20 -10.97
CA PRO A 171 -10.23 -1.69 -9.95
C PRO A 171 -10.94 -2.83 -9.24
N THR A 172 -11.26 -2.65 -7.96
CA THR A 172 -12.05 -3.61 -7.19
C THR A 172 -13.43 -3.80 -7.82
N LYS A 173 -13.88 -5.05 -7.97
CA LYS A 173 -15.18 -5.39 -8.57
C LYS A 173 -16.32 -4.79 -7.74
N THR A 174 -17.22 -4.05 -8.38
CA THR A 174 -18.39 -3.44 -7.73
C THR A 174 -19.62 -4.37 -7.69
N PHE A 175 -19.59 -5.50 -8.41
CA PHE A 175 -20.67 -6.49 -8.49
C PHE A 175 -20.14 -7.93 -8.73
N GLY A 176 -21.03 -8.91 -8.53
CA GLY A 176 -20.76 -10.33 -8.75
C GLY A 176 -19.84 -10.98 -7.70
N MET A 177 -19.31 -12.16 -8.03
CA MET A 177 -18.37 -12.89 -7.16
C MET A 177 -17.13 -12.03 -6.85
N GLY A 178 -16.78 -11.92 -5.57
CA GLY A 178 -15.67 -11.08 -5.11
C GLY A 178 -15.98 -9.58 -5.05
N LYS A 179 -17.26 -9.16 -5.12
CA LYS A 179 -17.66 -7.75 -4.91
C LYS A 179 -16.96 -7.13 -3.70
N GLY A 180 -16.39 -5.95 -3.88
CA GLY A 180 -15.69 -5.17 -2.85
C GLY A 180 -14.32 -5.71 -2.45
N ARG A 181 -13.81 -6.80 -3.05
CA ARG A 181 -12.54 -7.43 -2.62
C ARG A 181 -11.64 -7.88 -3.76
N ALA A 182 -12.20 -8.60 -4.74
CA ALA A 182 -11.46 -9.06 -5.91
C ALA A 182 -11.24 -7.93 -6.91
N ALA A 183 -10.06 -7.84 -7.52
CA ALA A 183 -9.80 -6.94 -8.63
C ALA A 183 -10.47 -7.41 -9.94
N ASP A 184 -10.79 -6.44 -10.78
CA ASP A 184 -11.35 -6.61 -12.12
C ASP A 184 -10.21 -6.59 -13.16
N LEU A 185 -9.98 -7.73 -13.81
CA LEU A 185 -8.91 -7.90 -14.81
C LEU A 185 -9.30 -7.44 -16.22
N LYS A 186 -10.50 -6.88 -16.45
CA LYS A 186 -10.98 -6.49 -17.79
C LYS A 186 -9.99 -5.63 -18.59
N TYR A 187 -9.26 -4.73 -17.93
CA TYR A 187 -8.29 -3.86 -18.60
C TYR A 187 -6.99 -4.59 -18.93
N ILE A 188 -6.54 -5.52 -18.08
CA ILE A 188 -5.40 -6.42 -18.36
C ILE A 188 -5.75 -7.32 -19.56
N GLU A 189 -6.94 -7.92 -19.57
CA GLU A 189 -7.44 -8.72 -20.69
C GLU A 189 -7.55 -7.92 -21.99
N ALA A 190 -8.12 -6.71 -21.94
CA ALA A 190 -8.22 -5.83 -23.10
C ALA A 190 -6.83 -5.46 -23.66
N CYS A 191 -5.86 -5.17 -22.79
CA CYS A 191 -4.47 -4.93 -23.20
C CYS A 191 -3.84 -6.16 -23.86
N ALA A 192 -3.96 -7.34 -23.24
CA ALA A 192 -3.44 -8.58 -23.82
C ALA A 192 -4.06 -8.88 -25.19
N ARG A 193 -5.39 -8.75 -25.34
CA ARG A 193 -6.08 -8.92 -26.63
C ARG A 193 -5.59 -7.92 -27.69
N ARG A 194 -5.39 -6.66 -27.32
CA ARG A 194 -4.86 -5.62 -28.24
C ARG A 194 -3.39 -5.86 -28.60
N ILE A 195 -2.58 -6.36 -27.66
CA ILE A 195 -1.18 -6.73 -27.91
C ILE A 195 -1.10 -7.88 -28.90
N VAL A 196 -1.81 -8.99 -28.68
CA VAL A 196 -1.74 -10.15 -29.59
C VAL A 196 -2.28 -9.82 -30.98
N GLN A 197 -3.31 -8.96 -31.07
CA GLN A 197 -3.81 -8.44 -32.36
C GLN A 197 -2.73 -7.68 -33.13
N ASN A 198 -2.01 -6.76 -32.47
CA ASN A 198 -1.04 -5.85 -33.08
C ASN A 198 0.41 -6.35 -33.09
N SER A 199 0.67 -7.57 -32.62
CA SER A 199 2.03 -8.14 -32.57
C SER A 199 2.27 -9.19 -33.66
N ASN A 200 3.49 -9.18 -34.18
CA ASN A 200 4.15 -10.23 -34.96
C ASN A 200 5.59 -10.35 -34.42
N GLY A 201 6.29 -11.46 -34.70
CA GLY A 201 7.68 -11.65 -34.26
C GLY A 201 7.83 -11.84 -32.74
N TYR A 202 9.02 -11.56 -32.22
CA TYR A 202 9.34 -11.68 -30.79
C TYR A 202 9.04 -10.38 -30.04
N LYS A 203 8.31 -10.45 -28.92
CA LYS A 203 8.15 -9.34 -27.96
C LYS A 203 8.12 -9.85 -26.53
N ILE A 204 8.57 -9.01 -25.60
CA ILE A 204 8.42 -9.22 -24.17
C ILE A 204 7.22 -8.38 -23.70
N VAL A 205 6.32 -8.97 -22.91
CA VAL A 205 5.16 -8.30 -22.33
C VAL A 205 5.29 -8.36 -20.82
N THR A 206 5.32 -7.20 -20.16
CA THR A 206 5.61 -7.11 -18.74
C THR A 206 4.49 -6.43 -17.98
N GLU A 207 3.89 -7.18 -17.06
CA GLU A 207 2.94 -6.68 -16.07
C GLU A 207 3.70 -5.78 -15.06
N LYS A 208 3.25 -4.53 -14.86
CA LYS A 208 3.94 -3.49 -14.04
C LYS A 208 3.14 -3.01 -12.82
N SER A 209 1.82 -3.25 -12.85
CA SER A 209 0.80 -2.74 -11.92
C SER A 209 0.69 -3.54 -10.62
N THR A 210 -0.07 -3.02 -9.65
CA THR A 210 -0.57 -3.81 -8.50
C THR A 210 -1.77 -4.65 -8.93
N VAL A 211 -1.51 -5.86 -9.42
CA VAL A 211 -2.52 -6.82 -9.88
C VAL A 211 -2.62 -7.98 -8.88
N PRO A 212 -3.80 -8.61 -8.67
CA PRO A 212 -3.86 -9.89 -7.99
C PRO A 212 -2.95 -10.92 -8.66
N VAL A 213 -2.51 -11.87 -7.83
CA VAL A 213 -1.93 -13.13 -8.28
C VAL A 213 -2.84 -13.77 -9.36
N ARG A 214 -2.24 -14.35 -10.40
CA ARG A 214 -2.85 -14.86 -11.66
C ARG A 214 -2.99 -13.82 -12.80
N ALA A 215 -2.34 -12.66 -12.70
CA ALA A 215 -2.34 -11.65 -13.76
C ALA A 215 -1.66 -12.17 -15.04
N ALA A 216 -0.41 -12.58 -14.92
CA ALA A 216 0.40 -13.09 -16.01
C ALA A 216 -0.10 -14.42 -16.56
N GLU A 217 -0.72 -15.26 -15.71
CA GLU A 217 -1.43 -16.47 -16.15
C GLU A 217 -2.60 -16.11 -17.09
N SER A 218 -3.37 -15.07 -16.74
CA SER A 218 -4.49 -14.59 -17.57
C SER A 218 -4.00 -14.01 -18.90
N ILE A 219 -2.91 -13.23 -18.89
CA ILE A 219 -2.25 -12.70 -20.11
C ILE A 219 -1.77 -13.86 -20.99
N ARG A 220 -1.04 -14.81 -20.42
CA ARG A 220 -0.52 -15.99 -21.12
C ARG A 220 -1.62 -16.82 -21.76
N ARG A 221 -2.69 -17.12 -21.03
CA ARG A 221 -3.84 -17.87 -21.57
C ARG A 221 -4.50 -17.17 -22.77
N ILE A 222 -4.44 -15.84 -22.83
CA ILE A 222 -4.91 -15.07 -23.99
C ILE A 222 -3.93 -15.22 -25.17
N PHE A 223 -2.62 -15.15 -24.93
CA PHE A 223 -1.60 -15.31 -25.97
C PHE A 223 -1.58 -16.73 -26.55
N ASP A 224 -1.57 -17.75 -25.71
CA ASP A 224 -1.57 -19.17 -26.11
C ASP A 224 -2.79 -19.53 -26.98
N ALA A 225 -3.96 -18.93 -26.67
CA ALA A 225 -5.20 -19.13 -27.40
C ALA A 225 -5.32 -18.30 -28.70
N ASN A 226 -4.40 -17.38 -28.96
CA ASN A 226 -4.44 -16.45 -30.11
C ASN A 226 -3.08 -16.38 -30.83
N THR A 227 -2.37 -17.51 -30.89
CA THR A 227 -1.08 -17.62 -31.57
C THR A 227 -1.18 -17.34 -33.08
N LYS A 228 -0.07 -16.88 -33.66
CA LYS A 228 0.10 -16.65 -35.09
C LYS A 228 1.42 -17.28 -35.53
N PRO A 229 1.61 -17.59 -36.83
CA PRO A 229 2.95 -17.87 -37.36
C PRO A 229 3.94 -16.77 -36.95
N GLU A 230 5.15 -17.18 -36.58
CA GLU A 230 6.27 -16.29 -36.18
C GLU A 230 6.06 -15.43 -34.92
N LEU A 231 4.88 -15.46 -34.28
CA LEU A 231 4.62 -14.71 -33.05
C LEU A 231 5.14 -15.45 -31.81
N ASN A 232 6.03 -14.79 -31.05
CA ASN A 232 6.55 -15.29 -29.78
C ASN A 232 6.42 -14.18 -28.71
N LEU A 233 5.52 -14.36 -27.76
CA LEU A 233 5.26 -13.41 -26.68
C LEU A 233 5.69 -14.01 -25.34
N GLN A 234 6.72 -13.42 -24.73
CA GLN A 234 7.18 -13.81 -23.39
C GLN A 234 6.49 -12.94 -22.33
N VAL A 235 5.94 -13.54 -21.28
CA VAL A 235 5.22 -12.81 -20.21
C VAL A 235 6.07 -12.72 -18.95
N LEU A 236 6.32 -11.51 -18.48
CA LEU A 236 7.00 -11.21 -17.22
C LEU A 236 6.07 -10.48 -16.23
N SER A 237 6.39 -10.60 -14.95
CA SER A 237 5.88 -9.72 -13.88
C SER A 237 7.03 -8.83 -13.41
N ASN A 238 6.81 -7.52 -13.29
CA ASN A 238 7.80 -6.57 -12.75
C ASN A 238 7.11 -5.53 -11.86
N PRO A 239 6.70 -5.94 -10.64
CA PRO A 239 5.94 -5.08 -9.75
C PRO A 239 6.65 -3.78 -9.44
N GLU A 240 5.86 -2.74 -9.34
CA GLU A 240 6.28 -1.42 -8.90
C GLU A 240 6.33 -1.34 -7.35
N PHE A 241 7.22 -0.50 -6.80
CA PHE A 241 7.42 -0.33 -5.35
C PHE A 241 7.66 1.14 -4.93
N LEU A 242 7.28 2.10 -5.77
CA LEU A 242 7.33 3.51 -5.40
C LEU A 242 6.21 3.88 -4.41
N ALA A 243 6.39 4.98 -3.70
CA ALA A 243 5.31 5.62 -2.95
C ALA A 243 5.03 7.00 -3.53
N GLU A 244 3.74 7.36 -3.63
CA GLU A 244 3.34 8.70 -4.10
C GLU A 244 3.94 9.78 -3.18
N GLY A 245 4.43 10.87 -3.75
CA GLY A 245 5.23 11.91 -3.09
C GLY A 245 6.73 11.59 -2.97
N THR A 246 7.17 10.37 -3.28
CA THR A 246 8.60 10.00 -3.37
C THR A 246 8.98 9.27 -4.67
N ALA A 247 8.09 9.27 -5.68
CA ALA A 247 8.17 8.36 -6.82
C ALA A 247 9.53 8.38 -7.54
N ILE A 248 10.06 9.58 -7.82
CA ILE A 248 11.33 9.76 -8.55
C ILE A 248 12.53 9.27 -7.74
N LYS A 249 12.51 9.45 -6.41
CA LYS A 249 13.57 8.96 -5.53
C LYS A 249 13.59 7.43 -5.51
N ASP A 250 12.40 6.83 -5.36
CA ASP A 250 12.23 5.39 -5.23
C ASP A 250 12.56 4.66 -6.56
N LEU A 251 12.28 5.29 -7.71
CA LEU A 251 12.64 4.77 -9.04
C LEU A 251 14.14 4.90 -9.36
N LYS A 252 14.81 5.96 -8.88
CA LYS A 252 16.24 6.20 -9.12
C LYS A 252 17.16 5.40 -8.19
N ASN A 253 16.73 5.16 -6.95
CA ASN A 253 17.47 4.35 -5.98
C ASN A 253 16.52 3.40 -5.25
N PRO A 254 15.99 2.37 -5.94
CA PRO A 254 15.10 1.41 -5.33
C PRO A 254 15.82 0.59 -4.25
N ASP A 255 15.09 0.11 -3.25
CA ASP A 255 15.61 -0.93 -2.34
C ASP A 255 15.94 -2.21 -3.12
N ARG A 256 15.06 -2.55 -4.07
CA ARG A 256 15.13 -3.71 -4.97
C ARG A 256 14.26 -3.50 -6.20
N VAL A 257 14.66 -4.10 -7.32
CA VAL A 257 13.81 -4.38 -8.48
C VAL A 257 13.44 -5.85 -8.44
N LEU A 258 12.19 -6.20 -8.70
CA LEU A 258 11.71 -7.59 -8.73
C LEU A 258 11.24 -7.95 -10.14
N ILE A 259 11.74 -9.05 -10.70
CA ILE A 259 11.37 -9.55 -12.03
C ILE A 259 11.01 -11.03 -11.92
N GLY A 260 9.75 -11.36 -12.21
CA GLY A 260 9.25 -12.71 -12.38
C GLY A 260 9.18 -13.10 -13.85
N GLY A 261 9.66 -14.29 -14.20
CA GLY A 261 9.47 -14.90 -15.52
C GLY A 261 9.45 -16.42 -15.46
N ASP A 262 9.34 -17.11 -16.59
CA ASP A 262 9.28 -18.58 -16.58
C ASP A 262 10.65 -19.21 -16.35
N GLU A 263 10.66 -20.38 -15.70
CA GLU A 263 11.82 -21.26 -15.54
C GLU A 263 12.09 -22.06 -16.84
N THR A 264 12.05 -21.37 -17.99
CA THR A 264 12.33 -21.91 -19.34
C THR A 264 13.43 -21.09 -20.02
N PRO A 265 14.13 -21.62 -21.05
CA PRO A 265 15.20 -20.87 -21.72
C PRO A 265 14.77 -19.52 -22.30
N GLU A 266 13.60 -19.45 -22.96
CA GLU A 266 13.07 -18.19 -23.50
C GLU A 266 12.55 -17.25 -22.40
N GLY A 267 11.97 -17.78 -21.32
CA GLY A 267 11.57 -17.00 -20.15
C GLY A 267 12.77 -16.33 -19.47
N GLN A 268 13.85 -17.08 -19.24
CA GLN A 268 15.09 -16.55 -18.65
C GLN A 268 15.80 -15.55 -19.57
N LYS A 269 15.74 -15.74 -20.89
CA LYS A 269 16.22 -14.76 -21.88
C LYS A 269 15.44 -13.44 -21.81
N ALA A 270 14.10 -13.51 -21.67
CA ALA A 270 13.26 -12.33 -21.48
C ALA A 270 13.54 -11.62 -20.15
N VAL A 271 13.66 -12.37 -19.04
CA VAL A 271 14.08 -11.83 -17.72
C VAL A 271 15.42 -11.10 -17.85
N ARG A 272 16.42 -11.74 -18.46
CA ARG A 272 17.77 -11.16 -18.62
C ARG A 272 17.77 -9.90 -19.48
N ALA A 273 16.95 -9.84 -20.53
CA ALA A 273 16.78 -8.62 -21.33
C ALA A 273 16.19 -7.46 -20.50
N LEU A 274 15.20 -7.72 -19.64
CA LEU A 274 14.65 -6.70 -18.74
C LEU A 274 15.64 -6.30 -17.63
N CYS A 275 16.41 -7.23 -17.08
CA CYS A 275 17.50 -6.90 -16.15
C CYS A 275 18.50 -5.93 -16.78
N ALA A 276 18.90 -6.17 -18.04
CA ALA A 276 19.83 -5.30 -18.76
C ALA A 276 19.32 -3.85 -18.92
N VAL A 277 18.00 -3.62 -18.97
CA VAL A 277 17.43 -2.26 -18.93
C VAL A 277 17.70 -1.62 -17.57
N TYR A 278 17.32 -2.30 -16.47
CA TYR A 278 17.51 -1.76 -15.11
C TYR A 278 18.97 -1.56 -14.71
N GLU A 279 19.89 -2.39 -15.20
CA GLU A 279 21.33 -2.30 -14.91
C GLU A 279 22.01 -1.02 -15.43
N HIS A 280 21.33 -0.19 -16.22
CA HIS A 280 21.83 1.15 -16.59
C HIS A 280 21.93 2.10 -15.37
N TRP A 281 21.17 1.86 -14.29
CA TRP A 281 21.24 2.66 -13.07
C TRP A 281 21.04 1.89 -11.75
N VAL A 282 20.49 0.67 -11.80
CA VAL A 282 20.28 -0.19 -10.62
C VAL A 282 21.40 -1.23 -10.53
N PRO A 283 22.17 -1.27 -9.42
CA PRO A 283 23.17 -2.31 -9.19
C PRO A 283 22.55 -3.72 -9.24
N THR A 284 23.23 -4.68 -9.87
CA THR A 284 22.71 -6.04 -10.12
C THR A 284 22.31 -6.76 -8.82
N GLU A 285 23.00 -6.52 -7.70
CA GLU A 285 22.67 -7.09 -6.39
C GLU A 285 21.31 -6.62 -5.82
N LYS A 286 20.75 -5.53 -6.36
CA LYS A 286 19.40 -5.05 -6.06
C LYS A 286 18.34 -5.62 -7.03
N ILE A 287 18.72 -6.38 -8.05
CA ILE A 287 17.78 -6.94 -9.03
C ILE A 287 17.51 -8.40 -8.66
N ILE A 288 16.31 -8.66 -8.16
CA ILE A 288 15.85 -9.99 -7.75
C ILE A 288 15.07 -10.61 -8.89
N THR A 289 15.58 -11.72 -9.42
CA THR A 289 14.89 -12.56 -10.42
C THR A 289 14.23 -13.76 -9.76
N THR A 290 12.99 -14.06 -10.13
CA THR A 290 12.21 -15.18 -9.58
C THR A 290 11.21 -15.71 -10.62
N ASN A 291 10.32 -16.63 -10.24
CA ASN A 291 9.21 -17.02 -11.10
C ASN A 291 8.04 -16.03 -11.03
N THR A 292 7.24 -15.99 -12.08
CA THR A 292 6.14 -15.04 -12.26
C THR A 292 5.17 -14.99 -11.08
N TRP A 293 4.81 -16.14 -10.50
CA TRP A 293 3.92 -16.23 -9.34
C TRP A 293 4.53 -15.65 -8.06
N SER A 294 5.79 -15.99 -7.80
CA SER A 294 6.53 -15.47 -6.64
C SER A 294 6.68 -13.95 -6.71
N SER A 295 6.82 -13.39 -7.92
CA SER A 295 6.84 -11.94 -8.15
C SER A 295 5.52 -11.27 -7.78
N GLU A 296 4.39 -11.74 -8.35
CA GLU A 296 3.04 -11.22 -8.06
C GLU A 296 2.70 -11.31 -6.56
N LEU A 297 2.92 -12.49 -5.95
CA LEU A 297 2.61 -12.73 -4.53
C LEU A 297 3.49 -11.89 -3.60
N SER A 298 4.77 -11.69 -3.93
CA SER A 298 5.67 -10.85 -3.12
C SER A 298 5.21 -9.40 -3.06
N LYS A 299 4.58 -8.86 -4.12
CA LYS A 299 4.03 -7.50 -4.08
C LYS A 299 2.81 -7.39 -3.16
N LEU A 300 1.85 -8.32 -3.27
CA LEU A 300 0.68 -8.33 -2.36
C LEU A 300 1.12 -8.51 -0.91
N ALA A 301 2.02 -9.46 -0.64
CA ALA A 301 2.55 -9.71 0.69
C ALA A 301 3.27 -8.48 1.26
N ALA A 302 4.20 -7.86 0.50
CA ALA A 302 4.92 -6.68 0.96
C ALA A 302 3.97 -5.53 1.34
N ASN A 303 2.96 -5.24 0.51
CA ASN A 303 1.96 -4.21 0.82
C ASN A 303 1.08 -4.59 2.03
N ALA A 304 0.73 -5.88 2.20
CA ALA A 304 0.01 -6.36 3.37
C ALA A 304 0.83 -6.24 4.68
N PHE A 305 2.13 -6.54 4.65
CA PHE A 305 3.04 -6.34 5.79
C PHE A 305 3.19 -4.86 6.16
N LEU A 306 3.28 -3.94 5.18
CA LEU A 306 3.32 -2.50 5.43
C LEU A 306 2.02 -2.00 6.07
N ALA A 307 0.86 -2.41 5.55
CA ALA A 307 -0.44 -2.08 6.12
C ALA A 307 -0.61 -2.67 7.55
N GLN A 308 -0.16 -3.91 7.75
CA GLN A 308 -0.18 -4.58 9.06
C GLN A 308 0.60 -3.81 10.12
N ARG A 309 1.76 -3.25 9.80
CA ARG A 309 2.53 -2.42 10.76
C ARG A 309 1.74 -1.19 11.21
N ILE A 310 1.07 -0.51 10.28
CA ILE A 310 0.22 0.66 10.59
C ILE A 310 -0.96 0.24 11.47
N SER A 311 -1.71 -0.80 11.09
CA SER A 311 -2.82 -1.30 11.90
C SER A 311 -2.36 -1.80 13.28
N SER A 312 -1.19 -2.42 13.38
CA SER A 312 -0.61 -2.85 14.65
C SER A 312 -0.32 -1.67 15.56
N ILE A 313 0.41 -0.64 15.11
CA ILE A 313 0.69 0.52 15.96
C ILE A 313 -0.57 1.35 16.25
N ASN A 314 -1.55 1.38 15.34
CA ASN A 314 -2.87 1.98 15.58
C ASN A 314 -3.65 1.21 16.67
N SER A 315 -3.59 -0.12 16.72
CA SER A 315 -4.18 -0.90 17.82
C SER A 315 -3.55 -0.54 19.18
N ILE A 316 -2.22 -0.37 19.21
CA ILE A 316 -1.48 0.06 20.41
C ILE A 316 -1.85 1.50 20.79
N SER A 317 -2.14 2.38 19.82
CA SER A 317 -2.59 3.75 20.10
C SER A 317 -3.87 3.79 20.96
N ALA A 318 -4.84 2.91 20.70
CA ALA A 318 -6.04 2.82 21.54
C ALA A 318 -5.73 2.34 22.97
N LEU A 319 -4.78 1.41 23.12
CA LEU A 319 -4.31 0.95 24.44
C LEU A 319 -3.57 2.07 25.20
N CYS A 320 -2.74 2.87 24.52
CA CYS A 320 -2.07 4.04 25.09
C CYS A 320 -3.08 5.07 25.61
N GLU A 321 -4.12 5.40 24.83
CA GLU A 321 -5.21 6.30 25.25
C GLU A 321 -5.94 5.80 26.51
N ALA A 322 -6.15 4.49 26.64
CA ALA A 322 -6.81 3.87 27.79
C ALA A 322 -5.93 3.79 29.05
N THR A 323 -4.61 3.64 28.89
CA THR A 323 -3.65 3.38 29.98
C THR A 323 -2.84 4.59 30.42
N GLY A 324 -2.74 5.63 29.58
CA GLY A 324 -1.97 6.85 29.84
C GLY A 324 -0.55 6.85 29.27
N ALA A 325 -0.15 5.83 28.52
CA ALA A 325 1.10 5.86 27.73
C ALA A 325 0.99 6.77 26.50
N ASP A 326 2.12 7.10 25.87
CA ASP A 326 2.18 7.77 24.56
C ASP A 326 2.64 6.78 23.47
N VAL A 327 1.85 6.66 22.40
CA VAL A 327 2.14 5.75 21.28
C VAL A 327 3.46 6.09 20.59
N GLU A 328 3.89 7.35 20.55
CA GLU A 328 5.17 7.73 19.92
C GLU A 328 6.38 7.23 20.72
N GLU A 329 6.30 7.24 22.05
CA GLU A 329 7.33 6.68 22.91
C GLU A 329 7.41 5.15 22.77
N VAL A 330 6.25 4.49 22.71
CA VAL A 330 6.13 3.04 22.49
C VAL A 330 6.65 2.67 21.10
N ALA A 331 6.25 3.40 20.05
CA ALA A 331 6.73 3.21 18.68
C ALA A 331 8.25 3.39 18.56
N ARG A 332 8.81 4.41 19.23
CA ARG A 332 10.25 4.64 19.31
C ARG A 332 10.97 3.48 20.00
N ALA A 333 10.48 3.00 21.14
CA ALA A 333 11.07 1.88 21.85
C ALA A 333 11.05 0.58 21.02
N ILE A 334 9.90 0.26 20.39
CA ILE A 334 9.74 -0.89 19.50
C ILE A 334 10.67 -0.78 18.28
N GLY A 335 10.72 0.40 17.65
CA GLY A 335 11.49 0.65 16.43
C GLY A 335 13.01 0.66 16.60
N MET A 336 13.52 0.68 17.84
CA MET A 336 14.95 0.53 18.13
C MET A 336 15.45 -0.92 18.01
N ASP A 337 14.57 -1.92 18.08
CA ASP A 337 14.94 -3.29 17.74
C ASP A 337 15.10 -3.41 16.21
N GLN A 338 16.33 -3.64 15.76
CA GLN A 338 16.65 -3.70 14.32
C GLN A 338 15.92 -4.81 13.57
N ARG A 339 15.42 -5.85 14.27
CA ARG A 339 14.61 -6.92 13.68
C ARG A 339 13.19 -6.46 13.33
N ILE A 340 12.72 -5.39 13.97
CA ILE A 340 11.43 -4.74 13.71
C ILE A 340 11.63 -3.50 12.83
N GLY A 341 12.65 -2.69 13.11
CA GLY A 341 12.96 -1.45 12.41
C GLY A 341 11.96 -0.31 12.69
N ASN A 342 12.39 0.93 12.46
CA ASN A 342 11.65 2.15 12.84
C ASN A 342 10.66 2.70 11.80
N LYS A 343 10.52 2.07 10.63
CA LYS A 343 9.65 2.55 9.54
C LYS A 343 8.22 2.03 9.67
N PHE A 344 7.24 2.76 9.14
CA PHE A 344 5.81 2.38 9.19
C PHE A 344 5.26 2.13 10.61
N LEU A 345 5.82 2.80 11.62
CA LEU A 345 5.36 2.78 13.02
C LEU A 345 4.76 4.14 13.46
N LYS A 346 4.32 4.98 12.53
CA LYS A 346 3.65 6.25 12.84
C LYS A 346 2.15 6.00 12.99
N ALA A 347 1.60 6.23 14.19
CA ALA A 347 0.16 6.10 14.42
C ALA A 347 -0.60 7.23 13.70
N SER A 348 -1.82 6.94 13.23
CA SER A 348 -2.64 7.87 12.46
C SER A 348 -4.13 7.52 12.55
N VAL A 349 -4.99 8.40 12.03
CA VAL A 349 -6.45 8.19 11.90
C VAL A 349 -6.83 6.96 11.07
N GLY A 350 -5.89 6.47 10.24
CA GLY A 350 -6.02 5.27 9.44
C GLY A 350 -5.22 5.43 8.14
N PHE A 351 -4.67 4.33 7.62
CA PHE A 351 -4.04 4.37 6.30
C PHE A 351 -5.09 4.57 5.20
N GLY A 352 -4.63 5.06 4.06
CA GLY A 352 -5.41 5.19 2.83
C GLY A 352 -4.52 4.93 1.60
N GLY A 353 -4.91 5.50 0.46
CA GLY A 353 -4.23 5.29 -0.82
C GLY A 353 -4.70 4.02 -1.52
N SER A 354 -4.57 4.01 -2.85
CA SER A 354 -5.13 2.97 -3.73
C SER A 354 -4.53 1.55 -3.59
N CYS A 355 -3.46 1.38 -2.81
CA CYS A 355 -2.74 0.12 -2.67
C CYS A 355 -3.19 -0.71 -1.45
N PHE A 356 -3.01 -0.22 -0.21
CA PHE A 356 -3.09 -1.08 0.98
C PHE A 356 -4.43 -1.79 1.18
N GLN A 357 -5.55 -1.06 1.13
CA GLN A 357 -6.87 -1.66 1.32
C GLN A 357 -7.21 -2.63 0.18
N LYS A 358 -6.92 -2.25 -1.07
CA LYS A 358 -7.11 -3.07 -2.26
C LYS A 358 -6.32 -4.37 -2.19
N ASP A 359 -5.03 -4.30 -1.89
CA ASP A 359 -4.11 -5.44 -1.97
C ASP A 359 -4.35 -6.44 -0.83
N VAL A 360 -4.64 -5.96 0.39
CA VAL A 360 -5.05 -6.82 1.50
C VAL A 360 -6.38 -7.51 1.22
N LEU A 361 -7.40 -6.80 0.70
CA LEU A 361 -8.68 -7.43 0.36
C LEU A 361 -8.56 -8.43 -0.81
N ASN A 362 -7.67 -8.18 -1.77
CA ASN A 362 -7.33 -9.16 -2.81
C ASN A 362 -6.62 -10.39 -2.23
N LEU A 363 -5.70 -10.22 -1.29
CA LEU A 363 -5.03 -11.32 -0.58
C LEU A 363 -6.04 -12.16 0.23
N VAL A 364 -6.95 -11.52 0.97
CA VAL A 364 -8.04 -12.19 1.69
C VAL A 364 -8.91 -13.00 0.72
N TYR A 365 -9.33 -12.42 -0.39
CA TYR A 365 -10.14 -13.10 -1.41
C TYR A 365 -9.39 -14.27 -2.07
N LEU A 366 -8.10 -14.11 -2.37
CA LEU A 366 -7.24 -15.18 -2.89
C LEU A 366 -7.16 -16.35 -1.90
N CYS A 367 -6.96 -16.07 -0.61
CA CYS A 367 -6.95 -17.10 0.43
C CYS A 367 -8.30 -17.83 0.51
N GLU A 368 -9.44 -17.14 0.43
CA GLU A 368 -10.76 -17.78 0.40
C GLU A 368 -10.96 -18.69 -0.81
N VAL A 369 -10.58 -18.25 -2.02
CA VAL A 369 -10.69 -19.04 -3.25
C VAL A 369 -9.79 -20.28 -3.22
N LEU A 370 -8.69 -20.23 -2.46
CA LEU A 370 -7.78 -21.36 -2.20
C LEU A 370 -8.18 -22.20 -0.97
N ASN A 371 -9.34 -21.94 -0.35
CA ASN A 371 -9.85 -22.60 0.87
C ASN A 371 -8.94 -22.44 2.11
N LEU A 372 -8.17 -21.35 2.19
CA LEU A 372 -7.26 -21.00 3.30
C LEU A 372 -7.93 -19.98 4.25
N HIS A 373 -9.05 -20.35 4.87
CA HIS A 373 -9.91 -19.44 5.63
C HIS A 373 -9.24 -18.86 6.90
N GLU A 374 -8.30 -19.56 7.53
CA GLU A 374 -7.49 -19.07 8.64
C GLU A 374 -6.61 -17.90 8.20
N VAL A 375 -5.96 -18.04 7.04
CA VAL A 375 -5.06 -17.03 6.47
C VAL A 375 -5.86 -15.81 5.99
N ALA A 376 -7.04 -16.04 5.40
CA ALA A 376 -7.98 -14.97 5.04
C ALA A 376 -8.40 -14.14 6.27
N ARG A 377 -8.84 -14.79 7.36
CA ARG A 377 -9.24 -14.10 8.60
C ARG A 377 -8.08 -13.36 9.27
N TYR A 378 -6.85 -13.90 9.22
CA TYR A 378 -5.66 -13.24 9.75
C TYR A 378 -5.40 -11.90 9.05
N TRP A 379 -5.38 -11.87 7.71
CA TRP A 379 -5.14 -10.64 6.96
C TRP A 379 -6.33 -9.65 7.00
N GLN A 380 -7.57 -10.15 7.12
CA GLN A 380 -8.76 -9.31 7.28
C GLN A 380 -8.65 -8.38 8.51
N GLN A 381 -8.01 -8.81 9.61
CA GLN A 381 -7.80 -7.97 10.79
C GLN A 381 -7.02 -6.68 10.50
N VAL A 382 -6.19 -6.63 9.46
CA VAL A 382 -5.49 -5.40 9.04
C VAL A 382 -6.48 -4.33 8.60
N ILE A 383 -7.56 -4.72 7.90
CA ILE A 383 -8.63 -3.80 7.47
C ILE A 383 -9.57 -3.47 8.62
N ASP A 384 -10.02 -4.49 9.37
CA ASP A 384 -10.97 -4.32 10.48
C ASP A 384 -10.44 -3.31 11.53
N MET A 385 -9.14 -3.38 11.81
CA MET A 385 -8.43 -2.45 12.71
C MET A 385 -8.31 -1.03 12.12
N ASN A 386 -8.13 -0.88 10.81
CA ASN A 386 -8.09 0.43 10.15
C ASN A 386 -9.46 1.12 10.20
N ASP A 387 -10.54 0.37 9.96
CA ASP A 387 -11.91 0.90 10.05
C ASP A 387 -12.33 1.16 11.50
N TYR A 388 -11.87 0.35 12.46
CA TYR A 388 -12.00 0.65 13.88
C TYR A 388 -11.29 1.97 14.25
N GLN A 389 -10.06 2.20 13.78
CA GLN A 389 -9.32 3.44 14.02
C GLN A 389 -10.07 4.68 13.49
N ARG A 390 -10.57 4.62 12.25
CA ARG A 390 -11.38 5.69 11.64
C ARG A 390 -12.66 5.98 12.45
N ARG A 391 -13.41 4.92 12.82
CA ARG A 391 -14.64 5.05 13.61
C ARG A 391 -14.39 5.64 14.99
N ARG A 392 -13.47 5.07 15.78
CA ARG A 392 -13.21 5.51 17.17
C ARG A 392 -12.72 6.96 17.24
N PHE A 393 -11.95 7.42 16.25
CA PHE A 393 -11.51 8.81 16.17
C PHE A 393 -12.70 9.75 15.97
N THR A 394 -13.63 9.40 15.08
CA THR A 394 -14.86 10.17 14.89
C THR A 394 -15.75 10.16 16.13
N SER A 395 -15.93 8.99 16.78
CA SER A 395 -16.66 8.90 18.05
C SER A 395 -16.05 9.82 19.11
N ARG A 396 -14.73 9.84 19.28
CA ARG A 396 -14.05 10.76 20.22
C ARG A 396 -14.31 12.24 19.90
N ILE A 397 -14.40 12.62 18.62
CA ILE A 397 -14.80 14.00 18.22
C ILE A 397 -16.23 14.30 18.70
N ILE A 398 -17.18 13.39 18.43
CA ILE A 398 -18.60 13.55 18.78
C ILE A 398 -18.79 13.57 20.31
N ASP A 399 -18.14 12.67 21.05
CA ASP A 399 -18.15 12.59 22.51
C ASP A 399 -17.67 13.91 23.13
N CYS A 400 -16.50 14.41 22.70
CA CYS A 400 -15.92 15.68 23.15
C CYS A 400 -16.79 16.89 22.77
N LEU A 401 -17.51 16.84 21.64
CA LEU A 401 -18.49 17.85 21.23
C LEU A 401 -19.88 17.62 21.84
N PHE A 402 -19.96 16.96 23.01
CA PHE A 402 -21.16 16.79 23.82
C PHE A 402 -22.23 15.85 23.22
N ASN A 403 -21.80 14.82 22.47
CA ASN A 403 -22.67 13.87 21.78
C ASN A 403 -23.64 14.51 20.76
N THR A 404 -23.29 15.69 20.22
CA THR A 404 -24.06 16.32 19.14
C THR A 404 -23.16 17.23 18.30
N VAL A 405 -23.18 17.02 16.99
CA VAL A 405 -22.48 17.87 16.01
C VAL A 405 -23.41 18.50 14.98
N THR A 406 -24.72 18.27 15.09
CA THR A 406 -25.75 18.86 14.24
C THR A 406 -25.60 20.39 14.18
N ASP A 407 -25.58 20.93 12.96
CA ASP A 407 -25.36 22.36 12.65
C ASP A 407 -24.02 22.96 13.11
N LYS A 408 -23.14 22.22 13.79
CA LYS A 408 -21.84 22.72 14.24
C LYS A 408 -20.87 22.82 13.06
N LYS A 409 -20.26 24.00 12.87
CA LYS A 409 -19.10 24.16 11.98
C LYS A 409 -17.88 23.41 12.55
N ILE A 410 -17.29 22.52 11.74
CA ILE A 410 -16.06 21.79 12.01
C ILE A 410 -15.10 22.02 10.84
N ALA A 411 -13.87 22.43 11.14
CA ALA A 411 -12.81 22.57 10.14
C ALA A 411 -12.12 21.22 9.92
N VAL A 412 -12.03 20.75 8.68
CA VAL A 412 -11.28 19.54 8.30
C VAL A 412 -10.04 19.98 7.53
N LEU A 413 -8.86 19.78 8.13
CA LEU A 413 -7.58 20.16 7.54
C LEU A 413 -6.88 18.91 6.98
N GLY A 414 -6.75 18.87 5.65
CA GLY A 414 -6.19 17.77 4.89
C GLY A 414 -7.24 16.78 4.37
N PHE A 415 -7.27 16.59 3.06
CA PHE A 415 -8.17 15.65 2.38
C PHE A 415 -7.42 14.57 1.59
N ALA A 416 -6.19 14.86 1.11
CA ALA A 416 -5.32 13.85 0.50
C ALA A 416 -5.00 12.71 1.48
N PHE A 417 -4.78 11.48 0.99
CA PHE A 417 -4.58 10.32 1.87
C PHE A 417 -3.28 10.39 2.71
N LYS A 418 -2.30 11.16 2.23
CA LYS A 418 -1.02 11.51 2.85
C LYS A 418 -0.59 12.90 2.34
N LYS A 419 0.45 13.49 2.93
CA LYS A 419 1.05 14.73 2.40
C LYS A 419 1.77 14.51 1.06
N ASP A 420 2.06 15.62 0.39
CA ASP A 420 2.83 15.73 -0.87
C ASP A 420 2.20 15.06 -2.11
N THR A 421 0.89 14.77 -2.07
CA THR A 421 0.09 14.30 -3.21
C THR A 421 -1.27 15.00 -3.25
N GLY A 422 -1.92 15.01 -4.42
CA GLY A 422 -3.33 15.39 -4.58
C GLY A 422 -4.29 14.19 -4.59
N ASP A 423 -3.79 12.96 -4.36
CA ASP A 423 -4.61 11.75 -4.39
C ASP A 423 -5.46 11.59 -3.12
N THR A 424 -6.73 11.24 -3.34
CA THR A 424 -7.78 11.07 -2.33
C THR A 424 -8.25 9.62 -2.20
N ARG A 425 -7.82 8.71 -3.08
CA ARG A 425 -8.29 7.31 -3.09
C ARG A 425 -8.11 6.64 -1.73
N GLU A 426 -9.19 6.09 -1.18
CA GLU A 426 -9.24 5.48 0.17
C GLU A 426 -8.75 6.41 1.31
N SER A 427 -8.74 7.73 1.11
CA SER A 427 -8.32 8.70 2.13
C SER A 427 -9.20 8.60 3.37
N SER A 428 -8.57 8.50 4.54
CA SER A 428 -9.28 8.51 5.82
C SER A 428 -10.13 9.78 5.99
N SER A 429 -9.75 10.92 5.39
CA SER A 429 -10.54 12.16 5.41
C SER A 429 -11.95 11.99 4.82
N ILE A 430 -12.13 11.13 3.80
CA ILE A 430 -13.46 10.82 3.23
C ILE A 430 -14.35 10.15 4.28
N TYR A 431 -13.81 9.15 4.99
CA TYR A 431 -14.55 8.40 6.01
C TYR A 431 -14.87 9.26 7.24
N ILE A 432 -13.92 10.05 7.74
CA ILE A 432 -14.16 10.95 8.88
C ILE A 432 -15.20 12.02 8.51
N SER A 433 -15.08 12.61 7.32
CA SER A 433 -16.07 13.59 6.82
C SER A 433 -17.45 12.96 6.73
N LYS A 434 -17.56 11.75 6.15
CA LYS A 434 -18.82 11.01 6.09
C LYS A 434 -19.45 10.82 7.46
N TYR A 435 -18.71 10.28 8.43
CA TYR A 435 -19.25 10.00 9.76
C TYR A 435 -19.72 11.29 10.48
N LEU A 436 -19.04 12.42 10.26
CA LEU A 436 -19.48 13.72 10.79
C LEU A 436 -20.71 14.28 10.06
N MET A 437 -20.81 14.08 8.73
CA MET A 437 -21.99 14.46 7.94
C MET A 437 -23.23 13.62 8.27
N ASP A 438 -23.06 12.34 8.62
CA ASP A 438 -24.14 11.46 9.05
C ASP A 438 -24.77 11.94 10.40
N GLU A 439 -24.01 12.64 11.22
CA GLU A 439 -24.46 13.33 12.46
C GLU A 439 -24.88 14.80 12.25
N GLY A 440 -24.88 15.28 11.00
CA GLY A 440 -25.34 16.62 10.61
C GLY A 440 -24.35 17.76 10.84
N ALA A 441 -23.04 17.48 10.95
CA ALA A 441 -22.01 18.52 11.05
C ALA A 441 -21.86 19.32 9.75
N LYS A 442 -21.51 20.61 9.89
CA LYS A 442 -21.16 21.49 8.76
C LYS A 442 -19.65 21.52 8.60
N LEU A 443 -19.14 20.86 7.58
CA LEU A 443 -17.71 20.70 7.34
C LEU A 443 -17.18 21.85 6.48
N HIS A 444 -16.12 22.51 6.93
CA HIS A 444 -15.31 23.39 6.08
C HIS A 444 -13.97 22.69 5.84
N ILE A 445 -13.75 22.24 4.61
CA ILE A 445 -12.61 21.38 4.23
C ILE A 445 -11.55 22.22 3.53
N PHE A 446 -10.31 22.15 4.00
CA PHE A 446 -9.14 22.75 3.34
C PHE A 446 -8.07 21.69 3.06
N ASP A 447 -7.58 21.62 1.82
CA ASP A 447 -6.38 20.88 1.44
C ASP A 447 -5.58 21.71 0.42
N PRO A 448 -4.23 21.80 0.53
CA PRO A 448 -3.42 22.64 -0.34
C PRO A 448 -3.21 22.10 -1.77
N LYS A 449 -3.62 20.85 -2.08
CA LYS A 449 -3.36 20.20 -3.38
C LYS A 449 -4.55 19.45 -3.98
N VAL A 450 -5.53 19.01 -3.19
CA VAL A 450 -6.72 18.33 -3.75
C VAL A 450 -7.67 19.36 -4.43
N PRO A 451 -8.08 19.14 -5.70
CA PRO A 451 -9.06 19.99 -6.37
C PRO A 451 -10.44 19.98 -5.69
N ARG A 452 -11.15 21.11 -5.73
CA ARG A 452 -12.49 21.27 -5.14
C ARG A 452 -13.46 20.20 -5.68
N GLU A 453 -13.42 19.97 -6.98
CA GLU A 453 -14.30 19.06 -7.71
C GLU A 453 -14.07 17.61 -7.29
N GLN A 454 -12.82 17.25 -6.97
CA GLN A 454 -12.44 15.92 -6.49
C GLN A 454 -13.02 15.67 -5.09
N ILE A 455 -12.93 16.65 -4.17
CA ILE A 455 -13.51 16.55 -2.82
C ILE A 455 -15.04 16.35 -2.88
N ILE A 456 -15.74 17.14 -3.71
CA ILE A 456 -17.20 16.99 -3.90
C ILE A 456 -17.52 15.61 -4.48
N MET A 457 -16.81 15.18 -5.53
CA MET A 457 -17.04 13.88 -6.16
C MET A 457 -16.84 12.74 -5.16
N ASP A 458 -15.80 12.78 -4.32
CA ASP A 458 -15.50 11.73 -3.35
C ASP A 458 -16.53 11.63 -2.22
N LEU A 459 -17.05 12.77 -1.75
CA LEU A 459 -18.10 12.79 -0.73
C LEU A 459 -19.49 12.43 -1.29
N SER A 460 -19.68 12.59 -2.60
CA SER A 460 -20.92 12.24 -3.32
C SER A 460 -20.93 10.80 -3.86
N GLN A 461 -19.87 10.00 -3.63
CA GLN A 461 -19.83 8.64 -4.17
C GLN A 461 -20.94 7.74 -3.56
N PRO A 462 -21.53 6.81 -4.33
CA PRO A 462 -22.52 5.87 -3.82
C PRO A 462 -22.01 5.06 -2.61
N GLY A 463 -22.65 5.24 -1.46
CA GLY A 463 -22.25 4.64 -0.18
C GLY A 463 -21.42 5.55 0.73
N VAL A 464 -21.03 6.75 0.25
CA VAL A 464 -20.49 7.84 1.07
C VAL A 464 -21.63 8.77 1.50
N SER A 465 -22.14 9.63 0.62
CA SER A 465 -23.32 10.47 0.87
C SER A 465 -24.09 10.77 -0.42
N PRO A 466 -25.39 11.11 -0.34
CA PRO A 466 -26.12 11.66 -1.46
C PRO A 466 -25.74 13.14 -1.69
N ASP A 467 -25.70 13.56 -2.95
CA ASP A 467 -25.29 14.90 -3.41
C ASP A 467 -25.97 16.04 -2.61
N GLU A 468 -27.29 15.95 -2.41
CA GLU A 468 -28.06 16.92 -1.61
C GLU A 468 -27.52 17.14 -0.18
N ARG A 469 -26.88 16.15 0.43
CA ARG A 469 -26.28 16.27 1.77
C ARG A 469 -24.92 16.94 1.68
N VAL A 470 -24.14 16.64 0.63
CA VAL A 470 -22.86 17.30 0.35
C VAL A 470 -23.08 18.80 0.14
N GLU A 471 -24.03 19.19 -0.71
CA GLU A 471 -24.37 20.59 -0.99
C GLU A 471 -24.78 21.38 0.26
N LYS A 472 -25.50 20.74 1.21
CA LYS A 472 -26.00 21.37 2.43
C LYS A 472 -24.97 21.44 3.56
N LEU A 473 -24.05 20.48 3.63
CA LEU A 473 -23.14 20.31 4.78
C LEU A 473 -21.67 20.58 4.48
N VAL A 474 -21.24 20.61 3.23
CA VAL A 474 -19.81 20.71 2.86
C VAL A 474 -19.50 22.05 2.20
N HIS A 475 -18.66 22.84 2.86
CA HIS A 475 -17.95 23.95 2.28
C HIS A 475 -16.50 23.54 1.98
N ILE A 476 -15.95 23.98 0.86
CA ILE A 476 -14.53 23.78 0.53
C ILE A 476 -13.87 25.14 0.53
N SER A 477 -12.95 25.29 1.47
CA SER A 477 -12.23 26.51 1.82
C SER A 477 -10.99 26.68 0.95
N THR A 478 -10.69 27.93 0.58
CA THR A 478 -9.45 28.28 -0.15
C THR A 478 -8.27 28.55 0.76
N ASP A 479 -8.51 28.74 2.06
CA ASP A 479 -7.48 28.96 3.08
C ASP A 479 -7.87 28.31 4.42
N PRO A 480 -6.90 27.89 5.26
CA PRO A 480 -7.19 27.20 6.51
C PRO A 480 -7.78 28.12 7.58
N TYR A 481 -7.68 29.45 7.45
CA TYR A 481 -8.20 30.39 8.45
C TYR A 481 -9.70 30.59 8.28
N GLU A 482 -10.21 30.68 7.04
CA GLU A 482 -11.65 30.66 6.75
C GLU A 482 -12.29 29.34 7.22
N ALA A 483 -11.63 28.21 6.94
CA ALA A 483 -12.09 26.91 7.42
C ALA A 483 -12.31 26.89 8.95
N CYS A 484 -11.43 27.54 9.71
CA CYS A 484 -11.51 27.60 11.17
C CYS A 484 -12.39 28.75 11.72
N ASP A 485 -12.76 29.75 10.93
CA ASP A 485 -13.50 30.94 11.40
C ASP A 485 -14.90 30.55 11.89
N GLY A 486 -15.21 30.79 13.17
CA GLY A 486 -16.44 30.32 13.81
C GLY A 486 -16.57 28.80 14.00
N ALA A 487 -15.52 28.01 13.78
CA ALA A 487 -15.54 26.57 14.01
C ALA A 487 -15.57 26.20 15.50
N HIS A 488 -16.17 25.05 15.83
CA HIS A 488 -16.14 24.46 17.18
C HIS A 488 -14.90 23.57 17.37
N ALA A 489 -14.47 22.91 16.30
CA ALA A 489 -13.38 21.97 16.28
C ALA A 489 -12.56 22.09 15.00
N ILE A 490 -11.25 21.88 15.12
CA ILE A 490 -10.34 21.59 14.02
C ILE A 490 -10.05 20.08 14.05
N VAL A 491 -10.13 19.43 12.89
CA VAL A 491 -9.83 18.00 12.73
C VAL A 491 -8.73 17.87 11.67
N ILE A 492 -7.55 17.44 12.07
CA ILE A 492 -6.42 17.28 11.15
C ILE A 492 -6.40 15.83 10.66
N CYS A 493 -6.67 15.64 9.37
CA CYS A 493 -6.75 14.33 8.74
C CYS A 493 -5.56 14.00 7.81
N THR A 494 -4.70 14.97 7.46
CA THR A 494 -3.50 14.77 6.63
C THR A 494 -2.30 15.55 7.17
N GLU A 495 -1.12 14.96 7.18
CA GLU A 495 0.11 15.48 7.81
C GLU A 495 0.84 16.57 7.01
N TRP A 496 0.14 17.49 6.35
CA TRP A 496 0.76 18.61 5.63
C TRP A 496 1.60 19.48 6.59
N ASP A 497 2.88 19.70 6.27
CA ASP A 497 3.81 20.38 7.19
C ASP A 497 3.35 21.83 7.51
N MET A 498 2.71 22.51 6.55
CA MET A 498 2.14 23.86 6.72
C MET A 498 1.14 23.99 7.88
N PHE A 499 0.51 22.89 8.33
CA PHE A 499 -0.43 22.92 9.44
C PHE A 499 0.25 23.17 10.79
N LYS A 500 1.57 22.97 10.89
CA LYS A 500 2.37 23.34 12.07
C LYS A 500 2.65 24.84 12.17
N GLU A 501 2.61 25.53 11.04
CA GLU A 501 3.05 26.93 10.88
C GLU A 501 1.87 27.92 10.89
N LEU A 502 0.66 27.46 11.23
CA LEU A 502 -0.53 28.28 11.30
C LEU A 502 -0.52 29.18 12.54
N ASP A 503 -1.06 30.40 12.40
CA ASP A 503 -1.29 31.30 13.53
C ASP A 503 -2.47 30.81 14.37
N PHE A 504 -2.15 29.95 15.35
CA PHE A 504 -3.12 29.37 16.27
C PHE A 504 -3.72 30.40 17.24
N HIS A 505 -3.06 31.53 17.52
CA HIS A 505 -3.67 32.63 18.28
C HIS A 505 -4.81 33.28 17.50
N ARG A 506 -4.57 33.62 16.22
CA ARG A 506 -5.61 34.13 15.30
C ARG A 506 -6.75 33.14 15.16
N ILE A 507 -6.46 31.85 14.94
CA ILE A 507 -7.49 30.80 14.81
C ILE A 507 -8.31 30.71 16.11
N HIS A 508 -7.67 30.60 17.27
CA HIS A 508 -8.37 30.51 18.56
C HIS A 508 -9.28 31.71 18.82
N SER A 509 -8.84 32.93 18.47
CA SER A 509 -9.62 34.15 18.69
C SER A 509 -11.00 34.12 18.01
N LYS A 510 -11.10 33.44 16.87
CA LYS A 510 -12.29 33.38 16.00
C LYS A 510 -13.14 32.11 16.16
N MET A 511 -12.58 31.04 16.73
CA MET A 511 -13.34 29.81 16.99
C MET A 511 -14.37 29.99 18.12
N LEU A 512 -15.43 29.20 18.09
CA LEU A 512 -16.39 29.09 19.20
C LEU A 512 -15.74 28.39 20.40
N LYS A 513 -16.25 28.65 21.61
CA LYS A 513 -15.66 28.16 22.86
C LYS A 513 -16.59 27.15 23.55
N PRO A 514 -16.07 26.04 24.12
CA PRO A 514 -14.67 25.60 24.07
C PRO A 514 -14.21 25.22 22.65
N ALA A 515 -12.98 25.62 22.30
CA ALA A 515 -12.38 25.33 21.00
C ALA A 515 -11.57 24.04 21.06
N PHE A 516 -11.86 23.08 20.19
CA PHE A 516 -11.17 21.79 20.14
C PHE A 516 -10.20 21.67 18.97
N ILE A 517 -9.12 20.92 19.18
CA ILE A 517 -8.24 20.43 18.11
C ILE A 517 -8.13 18.92 18.24
N PHE A 518 -8.46 18.19 17.18
CA PHE A 518 -8.30 16.74 17.07
C PHE A 518 -7.21 16.43 16.06
N ASP A 519 -6.01 16.11 16.55
CA ASP A 519 -4.88 15.74 15.70
C ASP A 519 -4.93 14.23 15.38
N GLY A 520 -5.33 13.91 14.15
CA GLY A 520 -5.36 12.55 13.62
C GLY A 520 -4.03 12.07 13.03
N ARG A 521 -2.95 12.85 13.12
CA ARG A 521 -1.66 12.61 12.44
C ARG A 521 -0.42 12.81 13.31
N ARG A 522 -0.56 13.25 14.56
CA ARG A 522 0.57 13.55 15.48
C ARG A 522 1.50 14.61 14.86
N VAL A 523 0.91 15.62 14.24
CA VAL A 523 1.61 16.70 13.52
C VAL A 523 1.87 17.90 14.44
N LEU A 524 1.05 18.10 15.48
CA LEU A 524 1.14 19.20 16.45
C LEU A 524 1.77 18.79 17.79
N ASP A 525 2.46 17.64 17.83
CA ASP A 525 2.97 17.04 19.07
C ASP A 525 3.82 17.96 19.95
N ASP A 526 4.69 18.74 19.31
CA ASP A 526 5.60 19.69 19.97
C ASP A 526 4.88 20.99 20.42
N LEU A 527 3.71 21.29 19.82
CA LEU A 527 2.92 22.50 20.08
C LEU A 527 1.84 22.31 21.16
N HIS A 528 1.62 21.09 21.65
CA HIS A 528 0.54 20.79 22.61
C HIS A 528 0.51 21.73 23.83
N GLY A 529 1.66 22.05 24.42
CA GLY A 529 1.72 22.96 25.57
C GLY A 529 1.38 24.42 25.23
N GLU A 530 1.79 24.88 24.05
CA GLU A 530 1.45 26.22 23.55
C GLU A 530 -0.05 26.33 23.25
N LEU A 531 -0.61 25.35 22.53
CA LEU A 531 -2.03 25.29 22.19
C LEU A 531 -2.93 25.26 23.44
N GLN A 532 -2.51 24.53 24.49
CA GLN A 532 -3.19 24.54 25.78
C GLN A 532 -3.11 25.91 26.48
N ASN A 533 -1.96 26.60 26.43
CA ASN A 533 -1.81 27.95 26.97
C ASN A 533 -2.64 28.99 26.20
N ILE A 534 -2.82 28.82 24.88
CA ILE A 534 -3.71 29.63 24.05
C ILE A 534 -5.19 29.44 24.47
N GLY A 535 -5.55 28.23 24.91
CA GLY A 535 -6.89 27.89 25.42
C GLY A 535 -7.59 26.72 24.70
N PHE A 536 -6.91 26.02 23.79
CA PHE A 536 -7.48 24.88 23.09
C PHE A 536 -7.62 23.64 23.98
N GLN A 537 -8.72 22.91 23.79
CA GLN A 537 -8.82 21.51 24.19
C GLN A 537 -8.23 20.64 23.09
N VAL A 538 -6.97 20.26 23.26
CA VAL A 538 -6.25 19.42 22.30
C VAL A 538 -6.43 17.94 22.65
N GLU A 539 -6.84 17.15 21.67
CA GLU A 539 -6.94 15.70 21.72
C GLU A 539 -6.16 15.11 20.54
N THR A 540 -5.44 14.02 20.77
CA THR A 540 -4.62 13.38 19.72
C THR A 540 -4.65 11.86 19.84
N ILE A 541 -4.38 11.17 18.73
CA ILE A 541 -4.35 9.70 18.68
C ILE A 541 -3.21 9.17 19.55
N GLY A 542 -3.45 8.10 20.31
CA GLY A 542 -2.40 7.42 21.07
C GLY A 542 -1.83 8.19 22.27
N LYS A 543 -2.48 9.26 22.73
CA LYS A 543 -2.07 10.01 23.92
C LYS A 543 -3.29 10.56 24.66
N LYS A 544 -3.22 10.51 26.00
CA LYS A 544 -4.16 11.18 26.90
C LYS A 544 -3.62 12.59 27.20
N VAL A 545 -4.11 13.58 26.47
CA VAL A 545 -3.55 14.95 26.49
C VAL A 545 -4.00 15.75 27.72
N ALA A 546 -5.17 15.44 28.29
CA ALA A 546 -5.67 16.04 29.53
C ALA A 546 -5.94 14.98 30.63
N THR A 547 -5.44 15.21 31.84
CA THR A 547 -5.75 14.40 33.03
C THR A 547 -7.09 14.77 33.67
N LYS A 548 -7.45 16.05 33.66
CA LYS A 548 -8.79 16.54 34.01
C LYS A 548 -9.66 16.54 32.76
N ARG A 549 -10.49 15.49 32.57
CA ARG A 549 -11.71 15.65 31.76
C ARG A 549 -12.54 16.75 32.42
N ILE A 550 -13.07 17.69 31.65
CA ILE A 550 -14.21 18.48 32.10
C ILE A 550 -15.34 17.46 32.32
N PRO A 551 -15.90 17.31 33.54
CA PRO A 551 -16.88 16.25 33.78
C PRO A 551 -18.12 16.49 32.93
N PHE A 552 -18.44 15.53 32.06
CA PHE A 552 -19.73 15.47 31.42
C PHE A 552 -20.75 15.05 32.49
N THR A 553 -21.46 16.03 33.05
CA THR A 553 -22.47 15.91 34.11
C THR A 553 -21.95 15.49 35.51
N ALA A 554 -22.54 16.08 36.56
CA ALA A 554 -22.54 15.49 37.90
C ALA A 554 -23.38 14.21 37.90
N ASP A 555 -23.17 13.33 38.89
CA ASP A 555 -23.77 11.99 39.02
C ASP A 555 -25.21 11.85 38.50
N MET A 556 -25.35 11.44 37.24
CA MET A 556 -26.61 10.94 36.71
C MET A 556 -26.78 9.49 37.17
N PRO A 557 -27.89 9.13 37.85
CA PRO A 557 -28.07 7.78 38.37
C PRO A 557 -28.13 6.77 37.22
N LYS A 558 -27.43 5.64 37.38
CA LYS A 558 -27.46 4.52 36.43
C LYS A 558 -28.91 4.04 36.26
N ILE A 559 -29.48 4.25 35.08
CA ILE A 559 -30.78 3.69 34.72
C ILE A 559 -30.59 2.16 34.53
N ASN A 560 -31.18 1.38 35.43
CA ASN A 560 -31.26 -0.07 35.25
C ASN A 560 -32.19 -0.39 34.06
N ILE A 561 -31.80 -1.38 33.25
CA ILE A 561 -32.60 -1.88 32.12
C ILE A 561 -33.72 -2.80 32.67
N GLY A 562 -34.64 -2.21 33.43
CA GLY A 562 -35.76 -2.89 34.08
C GLY A 562 -37.06 -2.08 34.06
N ASP A 563 -36.96 -0.74 34.18
CA ASP A 563 -38.13 0.14 34.27
C ASP A 563 -38.49 0.78 32.92
N VAL A 564 -39.16 0.02 32.05
CA VAL A 564 -39.83 0.56 30.86
C VAL A 564 -41.23 1.08 31.25
N PRO A 565 -41.54 2.39 31.12
CA PRO A 565 -42.86 2.89 31.48
C PRO A 565 -43.92 2.45 30.46
N HIS A 566 -44.81 1.52 30.85
CA HIS A 566 -46.01 1.19 30.09
C HIS A 566 -47.03 2.35 30.11
N LYS A 567 -46.84 3.39 29.30
CA LYS A 567 -47.91 4.31 28.91
C LYS A 567 -47.89 4.59 27.42
N LYS A 568 -48.94 4.13 26.73
CA LYS A 568 -49.24 4.51 25.34
C LYS A 568 -49.42 6.03 25.27
N ALA A 569 -48.68 6.69 24.39
CA ALA A 569 -49.09 8.00 23.89
C ALA A 569 -50.43 7.85 23.17
N ARG A 570 -51.38 8.75 23.45
CA ARG A 570 -52.53 8.98 22.54
C ARG A 570 -52.05 9.88 21.40
N VAL A 571 -52.70 9.71 20.25
CA VAL A 571 -52.44 10.36 18.95
C VAL A 571 -52.22 11.87 19.09
#